data_AF-U3MYY2-F1
#
_entry.id   AF-U3MYY2-F1
#
_cell.length_a   1.000
_cell.length_b   1.000
_cell.length_c   1.000
_cell.angle_alpha   90.00
_cell.angle_beta   90.00
_cell.angle_gamma   90.00
#
_symmetry.space_group_name_H-M   'P 1'
#
loop_
_entity.id
_entity.type
_entity.pdbx_description
1 polymer ?
#
loop_
_entity_poly.entity_id
_entity_poly.type
_entity_poly.pdbx_seq_one_letter_code
_entity_poly.pdbx_strand_id
1 'polypeptide(L)'
;TGRPVKWIEDRTENLTSTGFARDYHIHAEIAADKEGTVKALRVYTLADHGAFDAAAQPTKFPAGLFHICTGSYDFKQAHVAVDAVHTNKAPGGIAYRCSFRVTEASYLIERMMDTLAREVGKDPAQIRLQNFIKPEAFPYRSALGWTYDSGNYERALRLAMEKIGYEELRREQAEKRARGELMGIGISSFTEIVGAGPGKHFDIAGIQMFDSCEIRVHPTGKVLARIGVQTQGQGHETTFAQIIAAELGISPDDVDVEHGDTDTAPYGLGTYASRSTPVGGAATAVAARKIRDKARKIAAYLLEVGEEDLEWEPGRFYVRGSPSKGKTIQEIAFAAYTNCPPYLEPGLEAVNYYDPPNLTYPFGSYICVVDIDRGTG
;
A
#
# COMPACT_ATOMS: atom_id res chain seq x y z
N THR A 1 -9.27 -27.63 -30.98
CA THR A 1 -8.19 -27.82 -31.99
C THR A 1 -6.97 -28.56 -31.44
N GLY A 2 -6.75 -28.65 -30.12
CA GLY A 2 -5.52 -29.25 -29.57
C GLY A 2 -4.26 -28.41 -29.88
N ARG A 3 -4.45 -27.15 -30.26
CA ARG A 3 -3.41 -26.23 -30.74
C ARG A 3 -3.54 -24.88 -30.04
N PRO A 4 -2.46 -24.07 -29.95
CA PRO A 4 -2.51 -22.74 -29.35
C PRO A 4 -3.56 -21.83 -30.01
N VAL A 5 -4.26 -21.04 -29.20
CA VAL A 5 -5.21 -20.01 -29.64
C VAL A 5 -4.80 -18.68 -29.01
N LYS A 6 -4.72 -17.62 -29.82
CA LYS A 6 -4.40 -16.27 -29.36
C LYS A 6 -5.66 -15.41 -29.44
N TRP A 7 -5.96 -14.70 -28.36
CA TRP A 7 -7.00 -13.67 -28.31
C TRP A 7 -6.37 -12.37 -27.79
N ILE A 8 -6.61 -11.28 -28.51
CA ILE A 8 -6.19 -9.92 -28.15
C ILE A 8 -7.36 -9.02 -28.53
N GLU A 9 -7.97 -8.37 -27.54
CA GLU A 9 -9.07 -7.44 -27.76
C GLU A 9 -8.60 -6.11 -28.36
N ASP A 10 -9.51 -5.39 -29.00
CA ASP A 10 -9.29 -4.02 -29.44
C ASP A 10 -9.58 -2.99 -28.32
N ARG A 11 -9.33 -1.71 -28.61
CA ARG A 11 -9.56 -0.62 -27.65
C ARG A 11 -11.04 -0.46 -27.29
N THR A 12 -11.93 -0.65 -28.25
CA THR A 12 -13.38 -0.48 -28.06
C THR A 12 -13.92 -1.59 -27.17
N GLU A 13 -13.54 -2.84 -27.43
CA GLU A 13 -13.82 -4.00 -26.60
C GLU A 13 -13.35 -3.77 -25.16
N ASN A 14 -12.09 -3.34 -25.00
CA ASN A 14 -11.53 -3.03 -23.67
C ASN A 14 -12.39 -1.99 -22.92
N LEU A 15 -12.73 -0.86 -23.56
CA LEU A 15 -13.47 0.22 -22.88
C LEU A 15 -14.93 -0.13 -22.59
N THR A 16 -15.56 -0.98 -23.42
CA THR A 16 -17.00 -1.22 -23.36
C THR A 16 -17.39 -2.51 -22.64
N SER A 17 -16.45 -3.44 -22.42
CA SER A 17 -16.77 -4.77 -21.91
C SER A 17 -15.88 -5.30 -20.77
N THR A 18 -14.80 -4.61 -20.42
CA THR A 18 -13.95 -4.97 -19.26
C THR A 18 -14.38 -4.23 -17.98
N GLY A 19 -13.69 -4.48 -16.86
CA GLY A 19 -14.05 -3.92 -15.55
C GLY A 19 -13.99 -2.38 -15.51
N PHE A 20 -15.15 -1.73 -15.40
CA PHE A 20 -15.23 -0.29 -15.15
C PHE A 20 -14.83 0.08 -13.71
N ALA A 21 -14.78 1.38 -13.39
CA ALA A 21 -14.47 1.88 -12.06
C ALA A 21 -15.48 2.94 -11.57
N ARG A 22 -15.62 3.08 -10.24
CA ARG A 22 -16.48 4.08 -9.57
C ARG A 22 -17.98 3.75 -9.65
N ASP A 23 -18.77 4.56 -10.35
CA ASP A 23 -20.23 4.52 -10.44
C ASP A 23 -20.94 4.39 -9.07
N TYR A 24 -20.46 5.17 -8.10
CA TYR A 24 -21.04 5.34 -6.77
C TYR A 24 -21.82 6.66 -6.72
N HIS A 25 -23.10 6.59 -6.36
CA HIS A 25 -23.95 7.75 -6.09
C HIS A 25 -24.06 7.91 -4.58
N ILE A 26 -23.31 8.86 -4.04
CA ILE A 26 -23.10 8.95 -2.60
C ILE A 26 -23.89 10.10 -1.99
N HIS A 27 -24.68 9.79 -0.96
CA HIS A 27 -25.29 10.75 -0.05
C HIS A 27 -24.55 10.70 1.29
N ALA A 28 -24.02 11.84 1.74
CA ALA A 28 -23.22 11.93 2.94
C ALA A 28 -23.65 13.11 3.81
N GLU A 29 -23.66 12.88 5.12
CA GLU A 29 -24.02 13.86 6.14
C GLU A 29 -22.91 13.93 7.17
N ILE A 30 -22.49 15.14 7.53
CA ILE A 30 -21.47 15.40 8.54
C ILE A 30 -22.09 16.20 9.69
N ALA A 31 -21.88 15.74 10.91
CA ALA A 31 -22.25 16.48 12.12
C ALA A 31 -20.99 17.10 12.73
N ALA A 32 -21.05 18.39 13.05
CA ALA A 32 -19.98 19.15 13.68
C ALA A 32 -20.54 20.18 14.68
N ASP A 33 -19.71 20.69 15.58
CA ASP A 33 -20.04 21.89 16.36
C ASP A 33 -19.82 23.19 15.56
N LYS A 34 -20.18 24.33 16.14
CA LYS A 34 -20.11 25.65 15.48
C LYS A 34 -18.69 26.04 15.12
N GLU A 35 -17.71 25.50 15.84
CA GLU A 35 -16.29 25.71 15.65
C GLU A 35 -15.70 24.77 14.58
N GLY A 36 -16.51 23.88 14.01
CA GLY A 36 -16.13 22.95 12.95
C GLY A 36 -15.47 21.67 13.45
N THR A 37 -15.60 21.31 14.72
CA THR A 37 -15.11 20.02 15.25
C THR A 37 -16.09 18.91 14.89
N VAL A 38 -15.61 17.92 14.15
CA VAL A 38 -16.43 16.81 13.68
C VAL A 38 -16.90 15.92 14.84
N LYS A 39 -18.12 15.40 14.74
CA LYS A 39 -18.74 14.52 15.75
C LYS A 39 -19.13 13.17 15.14
N ALA A 40 -19.86 13.21 14.04
CA ALA A 40 -20.36 12.00 13.38
C ALA A 40 -20.40 12.12 11.85
N LEU A 41 -20.30 10.97 11.18
CA LEU A 41 -20.44 10.82 9.72
C LEU A 41 -21.50 9.77 9.40
N ARG A 42 -22.47 10.10 8.54
CA ARG A 42 -23.45 9.14 8.04
C ARG A 42 -23.42 9.11 6.52
N VAL A 43 -23.34 7.91 5.94
CA VAL A 43 -23.20 7.71 4.50
C VAL A 43 -24.20 6.66 4.01
N TYR A 44 -24.88 6.99 2.91
CA TYR A 44 -25.69 6.07 2.11
C TYR A 44 -25.22 6.14 0.66
N THR A 45 -24.96 5.00 0.05
CA THR A 45 -24.45 4.93 -1.32
C THR A 45 -25.29 3.97 -2.14
N LEU A 46 -25.68 4.40 -3.34
CA LEU A 46 -26.17 3.51 -4.38
C LEU A 46 -25.01 3.20 -5.33
N ALA A 47 -24.70 1.92 -5.50
CA ALA A 47 -23.61 1.42 -6.33
C ALA A 47 -24.15 0.70 -7.57
N ASP A 48 -23.88 1.21 -8.76
CA ASP A 48 -24.20 0.51 -10.00
C ASP A 48 -23.10 -0.51 -10.30
N HIS A 49 -23.45 -1.79 -10.43
CA HIS A 49 -22.52 -2.89 -10.70
C HIS A 49 -22.64 -3.43 -12.14
N GLY A 50 -23.50 -2.85 -12.96
CA GLY A 50 -23.83 -3.37 -14.29
C GLY A 50 -24.67 -4.66 -14.23
N ALA A 51 -24.65 -5.42 -15.32
CA ALA A 51 -25.57 -6.56 -15.48
C ALA A 51 -25.25 -7.74 -14.56
N PHE A 52 -23.98 -7.88 -14.16
CA PHE A 52 -23.48 -8.93 -13.29
C PHE A 52 -22.54 -8.34 -12.25
N ASP A 53 -22.59 -8.83 -11.02
CA ASP A 53 -21.62 -8.42 -10.01
C ASP A 53 -20.28 -9.15 -10.24
N ALA A 54 -19.34 -8.46 -10.87
CA ALA A 54 -17.95 -8.92 -11.05
C ALA A 54 -16.94 -8.00 -10.37
N ALA A 55 -17.37 -7.27 -9.32
CA ALA A 55 -16.48 -6.42 -8.55
C ALA A 55 -15.35 -7.24 -7.90
N ALA A 56 -14.11 -6.99 -8.29
CA ALA A 56 -12.94 -7.71 -7.77
C ALA A 56 -12.62 -7.27 -6.34
N GLN A 57 -13.11 -7.97 -5.32
CA GLN A 57 -12.97 -7.58 -3.91
C GLN A 57 -12.81 -8.80 -3.00
N PRO A 58 -12.31 -8.62 -1.77
CA PRO A 58 -12.28 -9.71 -0.80
C PRO A 58 -13.71 -10.20 -0.50
N THR A 59 -13.91 -11.51 -0.38
CA THR A 59 -15.23 -12.16 -0.37
C THR A 59 -16.21 -11.58 0.67
N LYS A 60 -15.70 -11.12 1.82
CA LYS A 60 -16.50 -10.61 2.94
C LYS A 60 -16.80 -9.11 2.87
N PHE A 61 -16.32 -8.42 1.83
CA PHE A 61 -16.36 -6.97 1.70
C PHE A 61 -17.05 -6.57 0.39
N PRO A 62 -18.39 -6.70 0.29
CA PRO A 62 -19.14 -6.45 -0.96
C PRO A 62 -19.10 -4.99 -1.44
N ALA A 63 -18.68 -4.06 -0.58
CA ALA A 63 -18.44 -2.65 -0.90
C ALA A 63 -16.95 -2.27 -0.71
N GLY A 64 -16.05 -3.25 -0.84
CA GLY A 64 -14.62 -3.09 -0.55
C GLY A 64 -14.35 -2.51 0.84
N LEU A 65 -13.33 -1.65 0.92
CA LEU A 65 -12.88 -0.96 2.12
C LEU A 65 -13.49 0.44 2.24
N PHE A 66 -14.65 0.69 1.62
CA PHE A 66 -15.31 2.00 1.60
C PHE A 66 -15.55 2.60 3.00
N HIS A 67 -15.71 1.74 4.02
CA HIS A 67 -15.82 2.13 5.43
C HIS A 67 -14.52 2.69 6.05
N ILE A 68 -13.48 2.96 5.26
CA ILE A 68 -12.38 3.88 5.61
C ILE A 68 -12.80 5.36 5.51
N CYS A 69 -14.03 5.66 5.08
CA CYS A 69 -14.52 6.99 4.75
C CYS A 69 -14.55 8.01 5.91
N THR A 70 -14.18 7.63 7.14
CA THR A 70 -13.87 8.63 8.19
C THR A 70 -12.55 9.35 7.93
N GLY A 71 -11.71 8.81 7.03
CA GLY A 71 -10.50 9.45 6.54
C GLY A 71 -9.48 9.67 7.66
N SER A 72 -8.84 10.83 7.60
CA SER A 72 -7.76 11.26 8.49
C SER A 72 -8.27 11.93 9.79
N TYR A 73 -9.58 11.89 10.04
CA TYR A 73 -10.25 12.73 11.03
C TYR A 73 -10.82 11.93 12.20
N ASP A 74 -10.80 12.53 13.39
CA ASP A 74 -11.17 11.85 14.64
C ASP A 74 -12.68 11.84 14.90
N PHE A 75 -13.43 11.15 14.04
CA PHE A 75 -14.86 10.87 14.25
C PHE A 75 -15.05 9.84 15.37
N LYS A 76 -15.96 10.12 16.32
CA LYS A 76 -16.31 9.17 17.40
C LYS A 76 -17.45 8.23 17.03
N GLN A 77 -18.28 8.63 16.06
CA GLN A 77 -19.40 7.84 15.57
C GLN A 77 -19.46 7.92 14.04
N ALA A 78 -19.72 6.81 13.38
CA ALA A 78 -19.96 6.81 11.95
C ALA A 78 -20.84 5.62 11.56
N HIS A 79 -21.57 5.78 10.46
CA HIS A 79 -22.38 4.73 9.85
C HIS A 79 -22.29 4.81 8.34
N VAL A 80 -22.18 3.64 7.68
CA VAL A 80 -22.10 3.51 6.23
C VAL A 80 -23.03 2.39 5.78
N ALA A 81 -23.87 2.69 4.78
CA ALA A 81 -24.65 1.70 4.04
C ALA A 81 -24.40 1.85 2.54
N VAL A 82 -24.32 0.72 1.84
CA VAL A 82 -24.13 0.66 0.38
C VAL A 82 -25.11 -0.36 -0.19
N ASP A 83 -25.97 0.09 -1.10
CA ASP A 83 -26.89 -0.75 -1.86
C ASP A 83 -26.36 -0.93 -3.28
N ALA A 84 -26.11 -2.18 -3.69
CA ALA A 84 -25.69 -2.51 -5.05
C ALA A 84 -26.90 -2.80 -5.93
N VAL A 85 -26.89 -2.32 -7.17
CA VAL A 85 -27.97 -2.52 -8.15
C VAL A 85 -27.45 -3.03 -9.49
N HIS A 86 -28.29 -3.81 -10.16
CA HIS A 86 -28.05 -4.28 -11.52
C HIS A 86 -28.63 -3.32 -12.56
N THR A 87 -27.87 -3.12 -13.63
CA THR A 87 -28.27 -2.28 -14.78
C THR A 87 -27.81 -2.89 -16.10
N ASN A 88 -28.29 -2.39 -17.24
CA ASN A 88 -27.85 -2.84 -18.56
C ASN A 88 -26.48 -2.23 -18.98
N LYS A 89 -25.45 -2.43 -18.14
CA LYS A 89 -24.06 -2.00 -18.38
C LYS A 89 -23.09 -3.19 -18.24
N ALA A 90 -21.86 -3.03 -18.71
CA ALA A 90 -20.77 -3.97 -18.45
C ALA A 90 -20.49 -4.10 -16.94
N PRO A 91 -20.02 -5.28 -16.46
CA PRO A 91 -19.75 -5.49 -15.04
C PRO A 91 -18.42 -4.84 -14.61
N GLY A 92 -18.24 -4.60 -13.31
CA GLY A 92 -17.00 -4.01 -12.78
C GLY A 92 -17.19 -3.26 -11.47
N GLY A 93 -16.56 -2.09 -11.36
CA GLY A 93 -16.63 -1.19 -10.21
C GLY A 93 -15.31 -1.06 -9.46
N ILE A 94 -14.62 -2.19 -9.22
CA ILE A 94 -13.30 -2.22 -8.59
C ILE A 94 -12.21 -2.27 -9.65
N ALA A 95 -11.80 -1.10 -10.13
CA ALA A 95 -10.66 -0.96 -11.01
C ALA A 95 -10.00 0.42 -10.83
N TYR A 96 -8.95 0.67 -11.60
CA TYR A 96 -8.36 1.99 -11.77
C TYR A 96 -7.92 2.66 -10.45
N ARG A 97 -6.95 1.99 -9.79
CA ARG A 97 -6.26 2.46 -8.57
C ARG A 97 -7.20 2.80 -7.40
N CYS A 98 -8.25 1.99 -7.20
CA CYS A 98 -9.28 2.27 -6.21
C CYS A 98 -9.03 1.67 -4.82
N SER A 99 -8.05 0.77 -4.69
CA SER A 99 -7.76 0.03 -3.45
C SER A 99 -8.99 -0.56 -2.76
N PHE A 100 -9.92 -1.11 -3.55
CA PHE A 100 -11.22 -1.58 -3.10
C PHE A 100 -12.10 -0.44 -2.53
N ARG A 101 -12.55 0.48 -3.39
CA ARG A 101 -13.46 1.60 -3.05
C ARG A 101 -12.90 2.71 -2.14
N VAL A 102 -11.60 2.73 -1.87
CA VAL A 102 -10.94 3.79 -1.08
C VAL A 102 -10.99 5.12 -1.84
N THR A 103 -10.94 5.09 -3.18
CA THR A 103 -11.07 6.31 -3.98
C THR A 103 -12.37 7.07 -3.72
N GLU A 104 -13.49 6.34 -3.65
CA GLU A 104 -14.81 6.88 -3.36
C GLU A 104 -14.90 7.35 -1.91
N ALA A 105 -14.28 6.63 -0.98
CA ALA A 105 -14.23 6.99 0.44
C ALA A 105 -13.43 8.28 0.69
N SER A 106 -12.24 8.39 0.09
CA SER A 106 -11.40 9.60 0.17
C SER A 106 -12.07 10.79 -0.53
N TYR A 107 -12.68 10.57 -1.71
CA TYR A 107 -13.43 11.62 -2.40
C TYR A 107 -14.57 12.16 -1.54
N LEU A 108 -15.37 11.27 -0.95
CA LEU A 108 -16.47 11.66 -0.06
C LEU A 108 -15.97 12.51 1.10
N ILE A 109 -15.00 12.02 1.86
CA ILE A 109 -14.66 12.68 3.12
C ILE A 109 -14.01 14.04 2.89
N GLU A 110 -13.14 14.15 1.89
CA GLU A 110 -12.52 15.43 1.56
C GLU A 110 -13.53 16.45 1.01
N ARG A 111 -14.54 16.00 0.25
CA ARG A 111 -15.65 16.85 -0.16
C ARG A 111 -16.49 17.31 1.03
N MET A 112 -16.75 16.43 2.00
CA MET A 112 -17.51 16.79 3.22
C MET A 112 -16.75 17.79 4.09
N MET A 113 -15.43 17.66 4.21
CA MET A 113 -14.61 18.62 4.96
C MET A 113 -14.57 20.00 4.30
N ASP A 114 -14.52 20.07 2.97
CA ASP A 114 -14.63 21.34 2.24
C ASP A 114 -16.03 21.97 2.39
N THR A 115 -17.09 21.17 2.35
CA THR A 115 -18.46 21.65 2.59
C THR A 115 -18.62 22.17 4.01
N LEU A 116 -18.12 21.43 5.02
CA LEU A 116 -18.12 21.87 6.40
C LEU A 116 -17.36 23.18 6.59
N ALA A 117 -16.18 23.31 5.98
CA ALA A 117 -15.37 24.52 6.06
C ALA A 117 -16.11 25.76 5.52
N ARG A 118 -16.85 25.61 4.42
CA ARG A 118 -17.70 26.70 3.89
C ARG A 118 -18.86 27.02 4.82
N GLU A 119 -19.52 26.00 5.35
CA GLU A 119 -20.68 26.17 6.25
C GLU A 119 -20.33 26.92 7.53
N VAL A 120 -19.17 26.62 8.13
CA VAL A 120 -18.70 27.30 9.36
C VAL A 120 -17.82 28.53 9.08
N GLY A 121 -17.64 28.90 7.80
CA GLY A 121 -16.86 30.08 7.40
C GLY A 121 -15.37 30.02 7.76
N LYS A 122 -14.77 28.83 7.76
CA LYS A 122 -13.37 28.62 8.16
C LYS A 122 -12.49 28.20 6.98
N ASP A 123 -11.20 28.51 7.07
CA ASP A 123 -10.24 28.08 6.06
C ASP A 123 -10.20 26.53 5.97
N PRO A 124 -10.26 25.94 4.77
CA PRO A 124 -10.26 24.49 4.57
C PRO A 124 -9.04 23.75 5.12
N ALA A 125 -7.86 24.38 5.18
CA ALA A 125 -6.68 23.78 5.80
C ALA A 125 -6.80 23.79 7.33
N GLN A 126 -7.30 24.89 7.90
CA GLN A 126 -7.51 25.00 9.35
C GLN A 126 -8.55 23.99 9.86
N ILE A 127 -9.65 23.76 9.11
CA ILE A 127 -10.65 22.75 9.45
C ILE A 127 -10.05 21.35 9.50
N ARG A 128 -9.15 21.01 8.56
CA ARG A 128 -8.46 19.73 8.57
C ARG A 128 -7.50 19.59 9.75
N LEU A 129 -6.65 20.60 9.98
CA LEU A 129 -5.69 20.63 11.10
C LEU A 129 -6.36 20.46 12.47
N GLN A 130 -7.53 21.07 12.65
CA GLN A 130 -8.33 20.94 13.88
C GLN A 130 -8.82 19.51 14.11
N ASN A 131 -9.20 18.80 13.05
CA ASN A 131 -9.91 17.52 13.15
C ASN A 131 -9.03 16.29 12.91
N PHE A 132 -7.76 16.46 12.53
CA PHE A 132 -6.85 15.33 12.32
C PHE A 132 -6.68 14.47 13.58
N ILE A 133 -6.61 13.17 13.35
CA ILE A 133 -6.11 12.21 14.35
C ILE A 133 -4.67 12.61 14.70
N LYS A 134 -4.37 12.68 16.00
CA LYS A 134 -3.06 13.12 16.50
C LYS A 134 -2.02 11.99 16.41
N PRO A 135 -0.73 12.30 16.18
CA PRO A 135 0.32 11.27 16.06
C PRO A 135 0.41 10.32 17.26
N GLU A 136 0.16 10.82 18.46
CA GLU A 136 0.16 10.06 19.72
C GLU A 136 -1.04 9.11 19.87
N ALA A 137 -2.07 9.23 19.02
CA ALA A 137 -3.24 8.36 19.04
C ALA A 137 -3.04 7.05 18.25
N PHE A 138 -1.93 6.91 17.51
CA PHE A 138 -1.63 5.70 16.75
C PHE A 138 -0.99 4.61 17.63
N PRO A 139 -1.37 3.32 17.47
CA PRO A 139 -2.35 2.81 16.52
C PRO A 139 -3.80 3.23 16.86
N TYR A 140 -4.51 3.78 15.88
CA TYR A 140 -5.79 4.46 16.09
C TYR A 140 -6.97 3.60 15.63
N ARG A 141 -7.92 3.37 16.54
CA ARG A 141 -9.17 2.66 16.21
C ARG A 141 -10.22 3.64 15.68
N SER A 142 -10.53 3.56 14.39
CA SER A 142 -11.58 4.38 13.77
C SER A 142 -12.99 3.94 14.16
N ALA A 143 -13.96 4.85 14.05
CA ALA A 143 -15.36 4.59 14.38
C ALA A 143 -15.99 3.44 13.56
N LEU A 144 -15.43 3.14 12.37
CA LEU A 144 -15.90 2.07 11.48
C LEU A 144 -15.07 0.78 11.60
N GLY A 145 -14.16 0.70 12.57
CA GLY A 145 -13.53 -0.56 12.97
C GLY A 145 -12.18 -0.86 12.32
N TRP A 146 -11.56 0.09 11.63
CA TRP A 146 -10.17 -0.02 11.20
C TRP A 146 -9.22 0.38 12.32
N THR A 147 -8.02 -0.22 12.33
CA THR A 147 -6.94 0.16 13.25
C THR A 147 -5.78 0.67 12.43
N TYR A 148 -5.62 2.00 12.37
CA TYR A 148 -4.58 2.64 11.58
C TYR A 148 -3.22 2.42 12.24
N ASP A 149 -2.20 2.10 11.45
CA ASP A 149 -0.88 1.71 11.95
C ASP A 149 -0.07 2.89 12.51
N SER A 150 -0.01 4.01 11.78
CA SER A 150 0.75 5.21 12.14
C SER A 150 0.31 6.43 11.32
N GLY A 151 0.58 7.64 11.80
CA GLY A 151 0.30 8.86 11.02
C GLY A 151 0.87 10.14 11.63
N ASN A 152 1.22 11.11 10.77
CA ASN A 152 1.53 12.48 11.18
C ASN A 152 0.98 13.49 10.16
N TYR A 153 -0.35 13.62 10.17
CA TYR A 153 -1.11 14.35 9.15
C TYR A 153 -0.87 15.86 9.22
N GLU A 154 -0.79 16.40 10.44
CA GLU A 154 -0.49 17.81 10.66
C GLU A 154 0.84 18.21 10.02
N ARG A 155 1.90 17.42 10.23
CA ARG A 155 3.21 17.67 9.60
C ARG A 155 3.12 17.64 8.08
N ALA A 156 2.41 16.67 7.51
CA ALA A 156 2.28 16.56 6.06
C ALA A 156 1.52 17.73 5.43
N LEU A 157 0.38 18.15 6.01
CA LEU A 157 -0.37 19.30 5.49
C LEU A 157 0.43 20.60 5.63
N ARG A 158 1.07 20.83 6.78
CA ARG A 158 1.92 22.02 6.99
C ARG A 158 3.06 22.09 5.98
N LEU A 159 3.74 20.96 5.72
CA LEU A 159 4.80 20.90 4.71
C LEU A 159 4.27 21.21 3.31
N ALA A 160 3.11 20.66 2.92
CA ALA A 160 2.50 20.95 1.62
C ALA A 160 2.13 22.45 1.50
N MET A 161 1.54 23.03 2.55
CA MET A 161 1.20 24.46 2.61
C MET A 161 2.43 25.36 2.50
N GLU A 162 3.51 25.02 3.20
CA GLU A 162 4.79 25.73 3.13
C GLU A 162 5.36 25.71 1.70
N LYS A 163 5.46 24.52 1.10
CA LYS A 163 6.08 24.33 -0.21
C LYS A 163 5.35 25.06 -1.34
N ILE A 164 4.03 25.17 -1.25
CA ILE A 164 3.22 25.84 -2.27
C ILE A 164 3.00 27.34 -1.97
N GLY A 165 3.36 27.83 -0.79
CA GLY A 165 3.10 29.21 -0.39
C GLY A 165 1.61 29.49 -0.16
N TYR A 166 0.92 28.60 0.57
CA TYR A 166 -0.54 28.61 0.72
C TYR A 166 -1.15 29.96 1.14
N GLU A 167 -0.54 30.66 2.10
CA GLU A 167 -1.04 31.95 2.59
C GLU A 167 -0.96 33.06 1.52
N GLU A 168 0.06 33.03 0.67
CA GLU A 168 0.17 33.96 -0.47
C GLU A 168 -0.88 33.63 -1.53
N LEU A 169 -1.07 32.35 -1.85
CA LEU A 169 -2.12 31.92 -2.78
C LEU A 169 -3.52 32.30 -2.30
N ARG A 170 -3.77 32.27 -0.99
CA ARG A 170 -5.04 32.75 -0.41
C ARG A 170 -5.24 34.25 -0.61
N ARG A 171 -4.18 35.06 -0.50
CA ARG A 171 -4.22 36.50 -0.84
C ARG A 171 -4.47 36.72 -2.32
N GLU A 172 -3.70 36.06 -3.18
CA GLU A 172 -3.85 36.12 -4.64
C GLU A 172 -5.28 35.73 -5.07
N GLN A 173 -5.84 34.67 -4.49
CA GLN A 173 -7.22 34.23 -4.76
C GLN A 173 -8.24 35.33 -4.43
N ALA A 174 -8.08 36.05 -3.32
CA ALA A 174 -8.97 37.14 -2.96
C ALA A 174 -8.87 38.31 -3.96
N GLU A 175 -7.66 38.67 -4.36
CA GLU A 175 -7.41 39.72 -5.35
C GLU A 175 -7.98 39.36 -6.74
N LYS A 176 -7.74 38.13 -7.22
CA LYS A 176 -8.30 37.61 -8.47
C LYS A 176 -9.82 37.64 -8.46
N ARG A 177 -10.45 37.18 -7.37
CA ARG A 177 -11.91 37.22 -7.22
C ARG A 177 -12.47 38.64 -7.24
N ALA A 178 -11.76 39.61 -6.65
CA ALA A 178 -12.15 41.01 -6.70
C ALA A 178 -12.12 41.60 -8.13
N ARG A 179 -11.29 41.05 -9.02
CA ARG A 179 -11.26 41.38 -10.46
C ARG A 179 -12.24 40.56 -11.30
N GLY A 180 -13.02 39.68 -10.68
CA GLY A 180 -13.96 38.80 -11.38
C GLY A 180 -13.31 37.58 -12.03
N GLU A 181 -12.07 37.23 -11.68
CA GLU A 181 -11.38 36.01 -12.11
C GLU A 181 -11.70 34.84 -11.15
N LEU A 182 -11.61 33.60 -11.64
CA LEU A 182 -11.88 32.38 -10.86
C LEU A 182 -10.59 31.62 -10.56
N MET A 183 -10.07 31.81 -9.36
CA MET A 183 -8.98 30.99 -8.82
C MET A 183 -9.51 30.01 -7.77
N GLY A 184 -9.24 28.72 -7.97
CA GLY A 184 -9.53 27.63 -7.04
C GLY A 184 -8.26 27.14 -6.34
N ILE A 185 -8.39 26.84 -5.05
CA ILE A 185 -7.34 26.16 -4.26
C ILE A 185 -8.02 24.96 -3.60
N GLY A 186 -7.70 23.76 -4.07
CA GLY A 186 -8.21 22.49 -3.55
C GLY A 186 -7.21 21.84 -2.59
N ILE A 187 -7.69 21.23 -1.52
CA ILE A 187 -6.89 20.46 -0.56
C ILE A 187 -7.48 19.06 -0.45
N SER A 188 -6.62 18.04 -0.40
CA SER A 188 -7.00 16.66 -0.10
C SER A 188 -5.99 16.05 0.87
N SER A 189 -6.39 15.86 2.13
CA SER A 189 -5.59 15.21 3.18
C SER A 189 -6.15 13.82 3.51
N PHE A 190 -5.68 12.81 2.79
CA PHE A 190 -6.25 11.47 2.79
C PHE A 190 -5.42 10.47 3.60
N THR A 191 -6.11 9.44 4.08
CA THR A 191 -5.52 8.20 4.62
C THR A 191 -5.98 7.05 3.74
N GLU A 192 -5.02 6.31 3.20
CA GLU A 192 -5.24 5.05 2.48
C GLU A 192 -5.32 3.87 3.46
N ILE A 193 -5.76 2.73 2.97
CA ILE A 193 -5.73 1.40 3.57
C ILE A 193 -5.38 0.37 2.48
N VAL A 194 -4.12 -0.07 2.46
CA VAL A 194 -3.58 -0.98 1.44
C VAL A 194 -2.94 -2.21 2.07
N GLY A 195 -2.55 -3.20 1.25
CA GLY A 195 -2.01 -4.44 1.79
C GLY A 195 -3.09 -5.39 2.29
N ALA A 196 -4.23 -5.44 1.60
CA ALA A 196 -5.29 -6.41 1.87
C ALA A 196 -4.70 -7.81 2.01
N GLY A 197 -4.88 -8.39 3.21
CA GLY A 197 -4.09 -9.55 3.57
C GLY A 197 -4.44 -10.33 4.83
N PRO A 198 -4.91 -9.76 5.95
CA PRO A 198 -5.13 -10.54 7.17
C PRO A 198 -6.07 -11.74 6.93
N GLY A 199 -5.51 -12.96 6.86
CA GLY A 199 -6.17 -14.14 6.28
C GLY A 199 -7.41 -14.60 7.03
N LYS A 200 -7.55 -14.20 8.29
CA LYS A 200 -8.78 -14.39 9.07
C LYS A 200 -10.00 -13.69 8.45
N HIS A 201 -9.80 -12.52 7.85
CA HIS A 201 -10.87 -11.66 7.36
C HIS A 201 -10.83 -11.45 5.84
N PHE A 202 -9.67 -11.63 5.21
CA PHE A 202 -9.44 -11.35 3.81
C PHE A 202 -9.17 -12.62 3.03
N ASP A 203 -10.02 -12.91 2.05
CA ASP A 203 -9.85 -14.00 1.10
C ASP A 203 -10.35 -13.59 -0.29
N ILE A 204 -9.79 -14.21 -1.32
CA ILE A 204 -10.30 -14.19 -2.70
C ILE A 204 -10.75 -15.61 -3.01
N ALA A 205 -12.07 -15.79 -3.19
CA ALA A 205 -12.68 -17.09 -3.47
C ALA A 205 -12.25 -18.19 -2.47
N GLY A 206 -12.13 -17.84 -1.17
CA GLY A 206 -11.74 -18.75 -0.09
C GLY A 206 -10.23 -18.87 0.14
N ILE A 207 -9.39 -18.27 -0.71
CA ILE A 207 -7.93 -18.27 -0.54
C ILE A 207 -7.51 -17.04 0.26
N GLN A 208 -6.90 -17.27 1.42
CA GLN A 208 -6.42 -16.20 2.30
C GLN A 208 -5.47 -15.26 1.56
N MET A 209 -5.57 -13.96 1.83
CA MET A 209 -4.83 -12.94 1.08
C MET A 209 -3.35 -12.77 1.51
N PHE A 210 -2.65 -13.86 1.80
CA PHE A 210 -1.19 -13.84 1.99
C PHE A 210 -0.46 -13.53 0.67
N ASP A 211 0.85 -13.34 0.75
CA ASP A 211 1.73 -13.43 -0.42
C ASP A 211 3.06 -14.07 -0.02
N SER A 212 3.96 -14.29 -0.98
CA SER A 212 5.12 -15.13 -0.75
C SER A 212 6.37 -14.68 -1.51
N CYS A 213 7.51 -15.15 -1.00
CA CYS A 213 8.80 -15.02 -1.65
C CYS A 213 9.66 -16.27 -1.37
N GLU A 214 10.28 -16.79 -2.42
CA GLU A 214 11.37 -17.77 -2.38
C GLU A 214 12.66 -17.06 -2.76
N ILE A 215 13.73 -17.28 -1.99
CA ILE A 215 15.06 -16.71 -2.26
C ILE A 215 16.07 -17.85 -2.21
N ARG A 216 16.89 -17.97 -3.26
CA ARG A 216 18.00 -18.92 -3.35
C ARG A 216 19.30 -18.16 -3.60
N VAL A 217 20.29 -18.36 -2.72
CA VAL A 217 21.65 -17.85 -2.90
C VAL A 217 22.50 -18.92 -3.56
N HIS A 218 23.08 -18.61 -4.72
CA HIS A 218 23.99 -19.47 -5.46
C HIS A 218 25.38 -19.55 -4.79
N PRO A 219 26.22 -20.55 -5.15
CA PRO A 219 27.54 -20.73 -4.53
C PRO A 219 28.48 -19.50 -4.64
N THR A 220 28.28 -18.65 -5.64
CA THR A 220 29.05 -17.41 -5.84
C THR A 220 28.52 -16.21 -5.05
N GLY A 221 27.39 -16.36 -4.36
CA GLY A 221 26.70 -15.28 -3.63
C GLY A 221 25.67 -14.50 -4.44
N LYS A 222 25.51 -14.79 -5.74
CA LYS A 222 24.40 -14.26 -6.55
C LYS A 222 23.07 -14.87 -6.10
N VAL A 223 21.97 -14.17 -6.31
CA VAL A 223 20.65 -14.55 -5.80
C VAL A 223 19.64 -14.63 -6.92
N LEU A 224 18.82 -15.69 -6.87
CA LEU A 224 17.56 -15.77 -7.60
C LEU A 224 16.42 -15.70 -6.59
N ALA A 225 15.49 -14.78 -6.80
CA ALA A 225 14.28 -14.65 -6.00
C ALA A 225 13.03 -14.77 -6.87
N ARG A 226 12.01 -15.45 -6.35
CA ARG A 226 10.69 -15.53 -6.96
C ARG A 226 9.64 -15.00 -6.02
N ILE A 227 8.70 -14.25 -6.55
CA ILE A 227 7.67 -13.56 -5.76
C ILE A 227 6.27 -13.92 -6.26
N GLY A 228 5.32 -14.04 -5.33
CA GLY A 228 3.92 -14.36 -5.65
C GLY A 228 3.10 -13.18 -6.20
N VAL A 229 3.71 -11.98 -6.24
CA VAL A 229 3.14 -10.77 -6.84
C VAL A 229 3.53 -10.64 -8.31
N GLN A 230 2.74 -9.94 -9.12
CA GLN A 230 3.00 -9.78 -10.56
C GLN A 230 3.20 -8.31 -10.90
N THR A 231 4.24 -7.95 -11.65
CA THR A 231 4.42 -6.57 -12.13
C THR A 231 3.50 -6.25 -13.32
N GLN A 232 3.09 -4.99 -13.43
CA GLN A 232 2.50 -4.37 -14.62
C GLN A 232 3.23 -3.04 -14.95
N GLY A 233 4.48 -2.88 -14.49
CA GLY A 233 5.31 -1.70 -14.73
C GLY A 233 5.70 -0.89 -13.50
N GLN A 234 5.39 -1.35 -12.29
CA GLN A 234 5.74 -0.68 -11.03
C GLN A 234 7.18 -0.95 -10.56
N GLY A 235 7.96 -1.76 -11.29
CA GLY A 235 9.38 -2.02 -11.02
C GLY A 235 9.64 -2.98 -9.87
N HIS A 236 8.92 -4.12 -9.82
CA HIS A 236 9.13 -5.14 -8.80
C HIS A 236 10.51 -5.76 -8.89
N GLU A 237 11.00 -5.99 -10.10
CA GLU A 237 12.31 -6.58 -10.38
C GLU A 237 13.43 -5.80 -9.70
N THR A 238 13.31 -4.47 -9.68
CA THR A 238 14.26 -3.56 -9.01
C THR A 238 14.01 -3.45 -7.51
N THR A 239 12.77 -3.19 -7.11
CA THR A 239 12.44 -2.85 -5.71
C THR A 239 12.55 -4.05 -4.76
N PHE A 240 12.23 -5.25 -5.24
CA PHE A 240 12.40 -6.47 -4.44
C PHE A 240 13.87 -6.88 -4.35
N ALA A 241 14.64 -6.72 -5.43
CA ALA A 241 16.10 -6.88 -5.39
C ALA A 241 16.72 -5.96 -4.33
N GLN A 242 16.27 -4.70 -4.22
CA GLN A 242 16.74 -3.76 -3.20
C GLN A 242 16.40 -4.20 -1.77
N ILE A 243 15.23 -4.80 -1.52
CA ILE A 243 14.88 -5.35 -0.19
C ILE A 243 15.85 -6.48 0.18
N ILE A 244 16.09 -7.42 -0.73
CA ILE A 244 16.98 -8.56 -0.51
C ILE A 244 18.42 -8.07 -0.30
N ALA A 245 18.87 -7.16 -1.16
CA ALA A 245 20.18 -6.53 -1.07
C ALA A 245 20.40 -5.83 0.27
N ALA A 246 19.40 -5.11 0.79
CA ALA A 246 19.49 -4.45 2.09
C ALA A 246 19.57 -5.46 3.26
N GLU A 247 18.79 -6.55 3.21
CA GLU A 247 18.77 -7.55 4.28
C GLU A 247 20.03 -8.44 4.31
N LEU A 248 20.60 -8.73 3.14
CA LEU A 248 21.80 -9.57 2.98
C LEU A 248 23.10 -8.76 2.78
N GLY A 249 23.02 -7.45 2.57
CA GLY A 249 24.16 -6.57 2.30
C GLY A 249 24.98 -6.98 1.07
N ILE A 250 24.29 -7.30 -0.03
CA ILE A 250 24.88 -7.57 -1.35
C ILE A 250 24.46 -6.47 -2.33
N SER A 251 25.03 -6.46 -3.55
CA SER A 251 24.56 -5.55 -4.59
C SER A 251 23.15 -5.95 -5.05
N PRO A 252 22.21 -5.01 -5.28
CA PRO A 252 20.95 -5.33 -5.94
C PRO A 252 21.16 -5.87 -7.36
N ASP A 253 22.27 -5.54 -8.03
CA ASP A 253 22.61 -6.08 -9.36
C ASP A 253 23.02 -7.57 -9.31
N ASP A 254 23.24 -8.13 -8.12
CA ASP A 254 23.49 -9.55 -7.91
C ASP A 254 22.21 -10.34 -7.57
N VAL A 255 21.04 -9.69 -7.65
CA VAL A 255 19.73 -10.29 -7.34
C VAL A 255 18.83 -10.27 -8.57
N ASP A 256 18.60 -11.44 -9.15
CA ASP A 256 17.58 -11.62 -10.19
C ASP A 256 16.22 -11.93 -9.54
N VAL A 257 15.18 -11.25 -9.99
CA VAL A 257 13.81 -11.41 -9.47
C VAL A 257 12.87 -11.86 -10.59
N GLU A 258 12.18 -12.98 -10.39
CA GLU A 258 11.19 -13.52 -11.31
C GLU A 258 9.78 -13.50 -10.70
N HIS A 259 8.76 -13.39 -11.56
CA HIS A 259 7.35 -13.44 -11.18
C HIS A 259 6.46 -13.90 -12.34
N GLY A 260 5.25 -14.37 -12.02
CA GLY A 260 4.16 -14.56 -12.99
C GLY A 260 4.06 -15.93 -13.65
N ASP A 261 5.09 -16.77 -13.60
CA ASP A 261 5.03 -18.16 -14.02
C ASP A 261 4.61 -19.06 -12.85
N THR A 262 3.42 -19.64 -12.92
CA THR A 262 2.86 -20.46 -11.84
C THR A 262 3.56 -21.81 -11.65
N ASP A 263 4.37 -22.25 -12.61
CA ASP A 263 5.15 -23.49 -12.47
C ASP A 263 6.42 -23.27 -11.64
N THR A 264 6.88 -22.01 -11.50
CA THR A 264 8.15 -21.67 -10.85
C THR A 264 8.01 -20.73 -9.66
N ALA A 265 7.12 -19.74 -9.71
CA ALA A 265 6.93 -18.78 -8.62
C ALA A 265 6.16 -19.41 -7.45
N PRO A 266 6.46 -19.04 -6.20
CA PRO A 266 5.67 -19.48 -5.06
C PRO A 266 4.25 -18.90 -5.16
N TYR A 267 3.27 -19.59 -4.57
CA TYR A 267 1.88 -19.18 -4.68
C TYR A 267 1.67 -17.80 -4.02
N GLY A 268 1.03 -16.89 -4.74
CA GLY A 268 0.65 -15.57 -4.23
C GLY A 268 -0.67 -15.11 -4.83
N LEU A 269 -1.14 -13.96 -4.37
CA LEU A 269 -2.44 -13.42 -4.76
C LEU A 269 -2.29 -12.34 -5.85
N GLY A 270 -1.07 -12.12 -6.36
CA GLY A 270 -0.81 -11.13 -7.39
C GLY A 270 -0.84 -9.68 -6.88
N THR A 271 -0.92 -8.75 -7.82
CA THR A 271 -0.81 -7.32 -7.55
C THR A 271 -2.06 -6.54 -7.91
N TYR A 272 -2.62 -5.91 -6.88
CA TYR A 272 -3.71 -4.95 -6.91
C TYR A 272 -3.78 -4.26 -5.55
N ALA A 273 -4.58 -3.20 -5.40
CA ALA A 273 -4.79 -2.49 -4.13
C ALA A 273 -3.48 -2.19 -3.35
N SER A 274 -2.42 -1.86 -4.10
CA SER A 274 -1.07 -1.55 -3.61
C SER A 274 -0.51 -2.58 -2.61
N ARG A 275 -0.89 -3.86 -2.73
CA ARG A 275 -0.55 -4.89 -1.72
C ARG A 275 0.85 -5.48 -1.86
N SER A 276 1.55 -5.21 -2.95
CA SER A 276 2.83 -5.86 -3.25
C SER A 276 3.92 -5.54 -2.24
N THR A 277 4.13 -4.28 -1.87
CA THR A 277 5.10 -3.94 -0.82
C THR A 277 4.64 -4.40 0.57
N PRO A 278 3.40 -4.13 1.02
CA PRO A 278 2.95 -4.56 2.34
C PRO A 278 3.03 -6.06 2.59
N VAL A 279 2.68 -6.89 1.59
CA VAL A 279 2.58 -8.35 1.78
C VAL A 279 3.76 -9.07 1.15
N GLY A 280 3.99 -8.90 -0.17
CA GLY A 280 5.12 -9.52 -0.88
C GLY A 280 6.48 -8.99 -0.42
N GLY A 281 6.59 -7.68 -0.19
CA GLY A 281 7.81 -7.07 0.33
C GLY A 281 8.14 -7.53 1.75
N ALA A 282 7.12 -7.70 2.62
CA ALA A 282 7.30 -8.29 3.94
C ALA A 282 7.75 -9.76 3.85
N ALA A 283 7.11 -10.57 2.99
CA ALA A 283 7.52 -11.96 2.75
C ALA A 283 8.99 -12.04 2.30
N THR A 284 9.39 -11.14 1.41
CA THR A 284 10.76 -11.03 0.88
C THR A 284 11.76 -10.71 1.99
N ALA A 285 11.48 -9.70 2.81
CA ALA A 285 12.34 -9.36 3.95
C ALA A 285 12.44 -10.51 4.96
N VAL A 286 11.33 -11.19 5.27
CA VAL A 286 11.32 -12.32 6.21
C VAL A 286 12.08 -13.53 5.64
N ALA A 287 11.92 -13.84 4.36
CA ALA A 287 12.71 -14.89 3.69
C ALA A 287 14.22 -14.56 3.72
N ALA A 288 14.60 -13.32 3.41
CA ALA A 288 15.99 -12.88 3.47
C ALA A 288 16.57 -12.94 4.90
N ARG A 289 15.77 -12.61 5.91
CA ARG A 289 16.18 -12.73 7.33
C ARG A 289 16.40 -14.18 7.74
N LYS A 290 15.57 -15.13 7.29
CA LYS A 290 15.81 -16.57 7.50
C LYS A 290 17.14 -17.03 6.90
N ILE A 291 17.49 -16.52 5.71
CA ILE A 291 18.80 -16.77 5.08
C ILE A 291 19.92 -16.17 5.92
N ARG A 292 19.77 -14.94 6.40
CA ARG A 292 20.75 -14.29 7.28
C ARG A 292 20.95 -15.05 8.59
N ASP A 293 19.88 -15.60 9.17
CA ASP A 293 19.96 -16.42 10.39
C ASP A 293 20.71 -17.74 10.12
N LYS A 294 20.47 -18.42 8.99
CA LYS A 294 21.29 -19.59 8.59
C LYS A 294 22.74 -19.20 8.30
N ALA A 295 22.96 -18.05 7.67
CA ALA A 295 24.28 -17.53 7.38
C ALA A 295 25.09 -17.22 8.64
N ARG A 296 24.46 -16.71 9.70
CA ARG A 296 25.10 -16.52 11.02
C ARG A 296 25.65 -17.84 11.58
N LYS A 297 24.86 -18.91 11.51
CA LYS A 297 25.27 -20.25 11.98
C LYS A 297 26.47 -20.78 11.22
N ILE A 298 26.49 -20.60 9.91
CA ILE A 298 27.61 -21.00 9.06
C ILE A 298 28.84 -20.14 9.37
N ALA A 299 28.68 -18.82 9.52
CA ALA A 299 29.76 -17.92 9.89
C ALA A 299 30.39 -18.29 11.24
N ALA A 300 29.57 -18.61 12.24
CA ALA A 300 30.02 -19.04 13.57
C ALA A 300 30.88 -20.31 13.48
N TYR A 301 30.44 -21.29 12.70
CA TYR A 301 31.21 -22.50 12.43
C TYR A 301 32.55 -22.21 11.72
N LEU A 302 32.55 -21.38 10.67
CA LEU A 302 33.76 -21.02 9.93
C LEU A 302 34.78 -20.21 10.75
N LEU A 303 34.30 -19.48 11.76
CA LEU A 303 35.12 -18.63 12.63
C LEU A 303 35.46 -19.31 13.97
N GLU A 304 34.92 -20.51 14.22
CA GLU A 304 35.10 -21.28 15.45
C GLU A 304 34.69 -20.50 16.72
N VAL A 305 33.56 -19.79 16.66
CA VAL A 305 33.00 -18.99 17.77
C VAL A 305 31.50 -19.27 17.99
N GLY A 306 30.94 -18.77 19.09
CA GLY A 306 29.49 -18.77 19.32
C GLY A 306 28.74 -17.81 18.37
N GLU A 307 27.45 -18.07 18.12
CA GLU A 307 26.62 -17.16 17.30
C GLU A 307 26.44 -15.79 17.96
N GLU A 308 26.41 -15.76 19.29
CA GLU A 308 26.28 -14.58 20.15
C GLU A 308 27.52 -13.66 20.15
N ASP A 309 28.67 -14.23 19.77
CA ASP A 309 29.94 -13.51 19.63
C ASP A 309 30.06 -12.81 18.28
N LEU A 310 29.10 -13.03 17.36
CA LEU A 310 29.07 -12.39 16.06
C LEU A 310 28.28 -11.09 16.06
N GLU A 311 28.84 -10.09 15.40
CA GLU A 311 28.15 -8.86 15.01
C GLU A 311 27.91 -8.87 13.49
N TRP A 312 26.88 -8.14 13.07
CA TRP A 312 26.48 -8.01 11.67
C TRP A 312 26.68 -6.57 11.23
N GLU A 313 27.33 -6.42 10.08
CA GLU A 313 27.21 -5.22 9.24
C GLU A 313 26.78 -5.68 7.84
N PRO A 314 26.16 -4.80 7.03
CA PRO A 314 25.68 -5.18 5.70
C PRO A 314 26.76 -5.92 4.90
N GLY A 315 26.52 -7.21 4.67
CA GLY A 315 27.31 -8.06 3.79
C GLY A 315 28.29 -9.01 4.51
N ARG A 316 28.47 -8.90 5.84
CA ARG A 316 29.34 -9.82 6.58
C ARG A 316 29.01 -9.97 8.07
N PHE A 317 29.37 -11.13 8.60
CA PHE A 317 29.47 -11.37 10.04
C PHE A 317 30.92 -11.27 10.50
N TYR A 318 31.17 -10.73 11.70
CA TYR A 318 32.50 -10.64 12.28
C TYR A 318 32.48 -10.86 13.80
N VAL A 319 33.60 -11.26 14.38
CA VAL A 319 33.73 -11.51 15.82
C VAL A 319 33.78 -10.20 16.60
N ARG A 320 32.94 -10.06 17.63
CA ARG A 320 32.90 -8.91 18.54
C ARG A 320 34.29 -8.62 19.11
N GLY A 321 34.73 -7.37 19.02
CA GLY A 321 36.06 -6.95 19.49
C GLY A 321 37.22 -7.39 18.60
N SER A 322 36.98 -8.10 17.49
CA SER A 322 37.99 -8.45 16.48
C SER A 322 37.43 -8.34 15.06
N PRO A 323 37.11 -7.12 14.56
CA PRO A 323 36.44 -6.93 13.28
C PRO A 323 37.19 -7.47 12.06
N SER A 324 38.51 -7.70 12.16
CA SER A 324 39.30 -8.34 11.10
C SER A 324 39.00 -9.83 10.92
N LYS A 325 38.40 -10.49 11.92
CA LYS A 325 37.93 -11.88 11.84
C LYS A 325 36.46 -11.88 11.44
N GLY A 326 36.19 -12.00 10.14
CA GLY A 326 34.83 -12.05 9.63
C GLY A 326 34.70 -12.85 8.35
N LYS A 327 33.45 -13.11 7.96
CA LYS A 327 33.07 -13.80 6.74
C LYS A 327 31.98 -13.04 6.00
N THR A 328 32.21 -12.79 4.71
CA THR A 328 31.21 -12.17 3.84
C THR A 328 30.08 -13.13 3.51
N ILE A 329 28.96 -12.61 3.04
CA ILE A 329 27.85 -13.43 2.54
C ILE A 329 28.30 -14.32 1.37
N GLN A 330 29.20 -13.87 0.52
CA GLN A 330 29.75 -14.68 -0.59
C GLN A 330 30.59 -15.85 -0.06
N GLU A 331 31.45 -15.62 0.94
CA GLU A 331 32.22 -16.70 1.57
C GLU A 331 31.31 -17.71 2.28
N ILE A 332 30.28 -17.22 2.98
CA ILE A 332 29.29 -18.04 3.68
C ILE A 332 28.44 -18.84 2.69
N ALA A 333 28.01 -18.22 1.60
CA ALA A 333 27.27 -18.90 0.53
C ALA A 333 28.10 -20.03 -0.05
N PHE A 334 29.37 -19.79 -0.38
CA PHE A 334 30.26 -20.83 -0.90
C PHE A 334 30.42 -21.99 0.11
N ALA A 335 30.63 -21.68 1.38
CA ALA A 335 30.71 -22.68 2.45
C ALA A 335 29.42 -23.49 2.60
N ALA A 336 28.24 -22.89 2.42
CA ALA A 336 26.97 -23.62 2.48
C ALA A 336 26.90 -24.78 1.47
N TYR A 337 27.63 -24.71 0.35
CA TYR A 337 27.68 -25.76 -0.68
C TYR A 337 28.91 -26.66 -0.60
N THR A 338 29.96 -26.29 0.14
CA THR A 338 31.26 -26.98 0.11
C THR A 338 31.74 -27.48 1.48
N ASN A 339 31.41 -26.74 2.53
CA ASN A 339 31.84 -26.99 3.91
C ASN A 339 30.73 -26.59 4.90
N CYS A 340 29.51 -27.09 4.64
CA CYS A 340 28.36 -26.78 5.48
C CYS A 340 28.54 -27.42 6.86
N PRO A 341 28.20 -26.73 7.97
CA PRO A 341 28.23 -27.34 9.30
C PRO A 341 27.43 -28.64 9.34
N PRO A 342 27.90 -29.70 10.01
CA PRO A 342 27.32 -31.04 9.91
C PRO A 342 25.89 -31.16 10.45
N TYR A 343 25.43 -30.17 11.22
CA TYR A 343 24.08 -30.07 11.78
C TYR A 343 23.12 -29.19 10.95
N LEU A 344 23.55 -28.71 9.78
CA LEU A 344 22.74 -27.94 8.84
C LEU A 344 22.63 -28.65 7.50
N GLU A 345 21.49 -28.51 6.85
CA GLU A 345 21.35 -28.91 5.45
C GLU A 345 22.25 -28.04 4.55
N PRO A 346 22.91 -28.61 3.52
CA PRO A 346 23.63 -27.84 2.50
C PRO A 346 22.76 -26.78 1.79
N GLY A 347 23.43 -25.83 1.14
CA GLY A 347 22.79 -24.73 0.40
C GLY A 347 22.32 -23.58 1.29
N LEU A 348 21.92 -22.47 0.65
CA LEU A 348 21.51 -21.25 1.34
C LEU A 348 20.28 -20.64 0.64
N GLU A 349 19.11 -20.99 1.15
CA GLU A 349 17.82 -20.59 0.58
C GLU A 349 16.74 -20.54 1.66
N ALA A 350 15.65 -19.82 1.38
CA ALA A 350 14.48 -19.78 2.25
C ALA A 350 13.21 -19.42 1.47
N VAL A 351 12.07 -19.85 2.01
CA VAL A 351 10.74 -19.45 1.57
C VAL A 351 9.98 -18.80 2.73
N ASN A 352 9.19 -17.78 2.41
CA ASN A 352 8.20 -17.25 3.33
C ASN A 352 6.86 -17.01 2.64
N TYR A 353 5.79 -17.39 3.34
CA TYR A 353 4.42 -16.99 3.07
C TYR A 353 4.02 -16.06 4.21
N TYR A 354 3.62 -14.83 3.88
CA TYR A 354 3.35 -13.78 4.85
C TYR A 354 1.85 -13.52 4.93
N ASP A 355 1.26 -13.91 6.06
CA ASP A 355 -0.08 -13.46 6.46
C ASP A 355 0.08 -12.18 7.29
N PRO A 356 -0.29 -11.00 6.75
CA PRO A 356 -0.04 -9.74 7.43
C PRO A 356 -0.95 -9.57 8.65
N PRO A 357 -0.44 -9.06 9.78
CA PRO A 357 -1.23 -8.91 11.01
C PRO A 357 -2.28 -7.78 10.94
N ASN A 358 -2.08 -6.83 10.02
CA ASN A 358 -2.96 -5.70 9.74
C ASN A 358 -2.70 -5.20 8.31
N LEU A 359 -3.54 -4.28 7.82
CA LEU A 359 -3.27 -3.48 6.63
C LEU A 359 -2.28 -2.35 6.96
N THR A 360 -1.79 -1.65 5.93
CA THR A 360 -0.92 -0.47 6.07
C THR A 360 -1.67 0.79 5.65
N TYR A 361 -1.44 1.92 6.35
CA TYR A 361 -2.25 3.14 6.18
C TYR A 361 -1.41 4.34 5.73
N PRO A 362 -0.88 4.35 4.50
CA PRO A 362 -0.15 5.50 3.99
C PRO A 362 -1.07 6.71 3.87
N PHE A 363 -0.51 7.91 3.98
CA PHE A 363 -1.27 9.15 3.95
C PHE A 363 -0.57 10.21 3.11
N GLY A 364 -1.32 11.23 2.72
CA GLY A 364 -0.81 12.35 1.94
C GLY A 364 -1.64 13.61 2.11
N SER A 365 -1.04 14.75 1.75
CA SER A 365 -1.75 16.03 1.64
C SER A 365 -1.40 16.68 0.31
N TYR A 366 -2.39 16.74 -0.58
CA TYR A 366 -2.26 17.34 -1.91
C TYR A 366 -2.94 18.70 -1.92
N ILE A 367 -2.29 19.68 -2.55
CA ILE A 367 -2.82 21.02 -2.77
C ILE A 367 -2.73 21.32 -4.26
N CYS A 368 -3.83 21.76 -4.86
CA CYS A 368 -3.91 22.09 -6.28
C CYS A 368 -4.43 23.52 -6.44
N VAL A 369 -3.80 24.28 -7.33
CA VAL A 369 -4.25 25.62 -7.74
C VAL A 369 -4.74 25.52 -9.19
N VAL A 370 -5.93 26.07 -9.44
CA VAL A 370 -6.52 26.14 -10.78
C VAL A 370 -7.03 27.55 -11.05
N ASP A 371 -6.85 28.03 -12.27
CA ASP A 371 -7.55 29.18 -12.80
C ASP A 371 -8.57 28.67 -13.83
N ILE A 372 -9.81 29.16 -13.75
CA ILE A 372 -10.91 28.74 -14.63
C ILE A 372 -11.26 29.90 -15.57
N ASP A 373 -11.26 29.63 -16.87
CA ASP A 373 -11.73 30.60 -17.85
C ASP A 373 -13.26 30.68 -17.80
N ARG A 374 -13.77 31.81 -17.33
CA ARG A 374 -15.22 32.04 -17.24
C ARG A 374 -15.95 31.96 -18.59
N GLY A 375 -15.26 32.22 -19.69
CA GLY A 375 -15.83 32.20 -21.04
C GLY A 375 -15.89 30.80 -21.64
N THR A 376 -15.03 29.87 -21.20
CA THR A 376 -14.87 28.56 -21.85
C THR A 376 -15.03 27.36 -20.91
N GLY A 377 -15.13 27.58 -19.60
CA GLY A 377 -15.15 26.53 -18.58
C GLY A 377 -13.76 26.11 -18.16
#